data_AF-A0AAD3RHP5-F1
#
_entry.id   AF-A0AAD3RHP5-F1
#
_cell.length_a   1.000
_cell.length_b   1.000
_cell.length_c   1.000
_cell.angle_alpha   90.00
_cell.angle_beta   90.00
_cell.angle_gamma   90.00
#
_symmetry.space_group_name_H-M   'P 1'
#
loop_
_entity.id
_entity.type
_entity.pdbx_description
1 polymer ?
#
loop_
_entity_poly.entity_id
_entity_poly.type
_entity_poly.pdbx_seq_one_letter_code
_entity_poly.pdbx_strand_id
1 'polypeptide(L)'
;MHDKVFAYIVQSQHNETLECHAFLCTKKKMAQAVTLTVAQAFRVAFEFWQAAKEEKEKRVKSGSDGEGASNPQSESSASLGSLKGGEVATGNF
;
A
#
# COMPACT_ATOMS: atom_id res chain seq x y z
N MET A 1 19.39 24.28 15.13
CA MET A 1 18.73 23.08 14.57
C MET A 1 17.24 23.37 14.45
N HIS A 2 16.59 23.05 13.33
CA HIS A 2 15.20 23.45 13.03
C HIS A 2 14.13 22.58 13.74
N ASP A 3 14.24 22.45 15.07
CA ASP A 3 13.40 21.56 15.88
C ASP A 3 11.93 22.00 16.05
N LYS A 4 11.61 23.21 15.57
CA LYS A 4 10.26 23.78 15.53
C LYS A 4 9.62 23.72 14.14
N VAL A 5 10.27 23.13 13.15
CA VAL A 5 9.72 23.05 11.78
C VAL A 5 9.14 21.66 11.56
N PHE A 6 7.90 21.60 11.06
CA PHE A 6 7.31 20.42 10.44
C PHE A 6 7.33 20.61 8.93
N ALA A 7 7.61 19.57 8.15
CA ALA A 7 7.55 19.63 6.69
C ALA A 7 7.06 18.31 6.11
N TYR A 8 6.45 18.39 4.93
CA TYR A 8 6.10 17.23 4.12
C TYR A 8 6.41 17.50 2.65
N ILE A 9 6.49 16.43 1.87
CA ILE A 9 6.68 16.46 0.43
C ILE A 9 5.36 16.03 -0.22
N VAL A 10 4.92 16.77 -1.23
CA VAL A 10 3.72 16.47 -2.00
C VAL A 10 4.02 16.60 -3.49
N GLN A 11 3.37 15.78 -4.30
CA GLN A 11 3.40 15.97 -5.75
C GLN A 11 2.29 16.95 -6.15
N SER A 12 2.67 18.00 -6.89
CA SER A 12 1.75 19.00 -7.40
C SER A 12 0.75 18.37 -8.37
N GLN A 13 -0.54 18.57 -8.15
CA GLN A 13 -1.59 18.03 -9.03
C GLN A 13 -1.61 18.69 -10.41
N HIS A 14 -0.99 19.86 -10.56
CA HIS A 14 -1.04 20.65 -11.79
C HIS A 14 0.09 20.34 -12.77
N ASN A 15 1.26 19.97 -12.27
CA ASN A 15 2.48 19.88 -13.08
C ASN A 15 3.43 18.75 -12.66
N GLU A 16 2.98 17.82 -11.80
CA GLU A 16 3.71 16.63 -11.35
C GLU A 16 5.03 16.89 -10.61
N THR A 17 5.36 18.15 -10.30
CA THR A 17 6.57 18.50 -9.57
C THR A 17 6.48 18.09 -8.10
N LEU A 18 7.62 17.79 -7.48
CA LEU A 18 7.70 17.55 -6.05
C LEU A 18 7.91 18.87 -5.31
N GLU A 19 6.98 19.19 -4.41
CA GLU A 19 7.00 20.40 -3.60
C GLU A 19 7.24 20.04 -2.13
N CYS A 20 8.14 20.76 -1.47
CA CYS A 20 8.36 20.66 -0.02
C CYS A 20 7.62 21.81 0.67
N HIS A 21 6.65 21.47 1.50
CA HIS A 21 5.85 22.44 2.26
C HIS A 21 6.32 22.40 3.72
N ALA A 22 6.77 23.54 4.25
CA ALA A 22 7.34 23.65 5.59
C ALA A 22 6.55 24.65 6.47
N PHE A 23 6.27 24.24 7.69
CA PHE A 23 5.47 24.97 8.67
C PHE A 23 6.28 25.23 9.93
N LEU A 24 6.37 26.49 10.34
CA LEU A 24 7.01 26.88 11.60
C LEU A 24 6.01 26.76 12.76
N CYS A 25 6.32 25.90 13.73
CA CYS A 25 5.54 25.74 14.96
C CYS A 25 6.05 26.65 16.09
N THR A 26 5.18 26.91 17.07
CA THR A 26 5.52 27.74 18.23
C THR A 26 6.48 27.04 19.22
N LYS A 27 6.42 25.70 19.31
CA LYS A 27 7.21 24.87 20.22
C LYS A 27 7.63 23.57 19.53
N LYS A 28 8.79 23.01 19.93
CA LYS A 28 9.26 21.71 19.43
C LYS A 28 8.22 20.60 19.58
N LYS A 29 7.57 20.51 20.75
CA LYS A 29 6.53 19.50 21.02
C LYS A 29 5.34 19.60 20.06
N MET A 30 5.02 20.80 19.56
CA MET A 30 3.96 20.97 18.56
C MET A 30 4.39 20.38 17.21
N ALA A 31 5.61 20.68 16.75
CA ALA A 31 6.13 20.10 15.51
C ALA A 31 6.13 18.56 15.58
N GLN A 32 6.58 18.00 16.71
CA GLN A 32 6.55 16.55 16.95
C GLN A 32 5.12 15.97 16.94
N ALA A 33 4.16 16.64 17.59
CA ALA A 33 2.77 16.20 17.60
C ALA A 33 2.17 16.21 16.19
N VAL A 34 2.43 17.27 15.41
CA VAL A 34 2.00 17.36 14.00
C VAL A 34 2.60 16.21 13.18
N THR A 35 3.90 15.95 13.29
CA THR A 35 4.54 14.82 12.61
C THR A 35 3.86 13.49 12.94
N LEU A 36 3.62 13.20 14.22
CA LEU A 36 2.98 11.96 14.65
C LEU A 36 1.55 11.83 14.13
N THR A 37 0.77 12.91 14.19
CA THR A 37 -0.60 12.90 13.67
C THR A 37 -0.64 12.67 12.16
N VAL A 38 0.26 13.29 11.39
CA VAL A 38 0.34 13.06 9.94
C VAL A 38 0.77 11.62 9.63
N ALA A 39 1.75 11.08 10.35
CA ALA A 39 2.15 9.67 10.20
C ALA A 39 0.99 8.71 10.51
N GLN A 40 0.19 9.00 11.53
CA GLN A 40 -1.01 8.22 11.84
C GLN A 40 -2.05 8.32 10.73
N ALA A 41 -2.29 9.50 10.17
CA ALA A 41 -3.22 9.69 9.06
C ALA A 41 -2.80 8.86 7.83
N PHE A 42 -1.50 8.82 7.50
CA PHE A 42 -1.01 7.98 6.41
C PHE A 42 -1.21 6.49 6.66
N ARG A 43 -0.93 6.02 7.88
CA ARG A 43 -1.17 4.61 8.24
C ARG A 43 -2.64 4.24 8.09
N VAL A 44 -3.55 5.05 8.64
CA VAL A 44 -4.99 4.80 8.54
C VAL A 44 -5.44 4.85 7.07
N ALA A 45 -5.04 5.87 6.30
CA ALA A 45 -5.38 5.95 4.89
C ALA A 45 -4.90 4.73 4.09
N PHE A 46 -3.70 4.24 4.39
CA PHE A 46 -3.14 3.04 3.76
C PHE A 46 -3.92 1.77 4.13
N GLU A 47 -4.27 1.58 5.41
CA GLU A 47 -5.11 0.47 5.87
C GLU A 47 -6.47 0.46 5.13
N PHE A 48 -7.11 1.63 4.98
CA PHE A 48 -8.36 1.77 4.22
C PHE A 48 -8.18 1.46 2.73
N TRP A 49 -7.11 1.95 2.11
CA TRP A 49 -6.80 1.66 0.70
C TRP A 49 -6.59 0.16 0.46
N GLN A 50 -5.86 -0.52 1.35
CA GLN A 50 -5.64 -1.97 1.24
C GLN A 50 -6.95 -2.75 1.34
N ALA A 51 -7.81 -2.43 2.32
CA ALA A 51 -9.11 -3.08 2.48
C ALA A 51 -10.01 -2.91 1.23
N ALA A 52 -10.05 -1.70 0.67
CA ALA A 52 -10.81 -1.41 -0.55
C ALA A 52 -10.24 -2.12 -1.80
N LYS A 53 -8.93 -2.33 -1.86
CA LYS A 53 -8.28 -3.08 -2.95
C LYS A 53 -8.66 -4.56 -2.92
N GLU A 54 -8.67 -5.18 -1.74
CA GLU A 54 -9.07 -6.59 -1.56
C GLU A 54 -10.55 -6.83 -1.90
N GLU A 55 -11.44 -5.89 -1.60
CA GLU A 55 -12.86 -5.97 -2.00
C GLU A 55 -13.01 -5.98 -3.53
N LYS A 56 -12.30 -5.08 -4.22
CA LYS A 56 -12.34 -4.98 -5.69
C LYS A 56 -11.84 -6.26 -6.37
N GLU A 57 -10.79 -6.88 -5.84
CA GLU A 57 -10.23 -8.13 -6.37
C GLU A 57 -11.19 -9.32 -6.16
N LYS A 58 -11.92 -9.38 -5.03
CA LYS A 58 -12.93 -10.43 -4.77
C LYS A 58 -14.16 -10.32 -5.68
N ARG A 59 -14.58 -9.10 -6.02
CA ARG A 59 -15.73 -8.89 -6.93
C ARG A 59 -15.44 -9.31 -8.38
N VAL A 60 -14.20 -9.15 -8.84
CA VAL A 60 -13.80 -9.58 -10.19
C VAL A 60 -13.82 -11.12 -10.32
N LYS A 61 -13.51 -11.85 -9.23
CA LYS A 61 -13.50 -13.31 -9.25
C LYS A 61 -14.88 -13.97 -9.18
N SER A 62 -15.90 -13.26 -8.69
CA SER A 62 -17.28 -13.77 -8.57
C SER A 62 -18.20 -13.39 -9.73
N GLY A 63 -17.68 -12.71 -10.77
CA GLY A 63 -18.46 -12.22 -11.91
C GLY A 63 -18.49 -13.12 -13.14
N SER A 64 -18.05 -14.38 -13.04
CA SER A 64 -18.03 -15.34 -14.15
C SER A 64 -18.88 -16.58 -13.85
N ASP A 65 -20.16 -16.37 -13.52
CA ASP A 65 -21.15 -17.45 -13.52
C ASP A 65 -22.28 -17.05 -14.48
N GLY A 66 -22.20 -17.57 -15.71
CA GLY A 66 -23.13 -17.30 -16.79
C GLY A 66 -22.95 -18.27 -17.98
N GLU A 67 -23.42 -19.50 -17.76
CA GLU A 67 -23.89 -20.51 -18.74
C GLU A 67 -22.89 -21.18 -19.72
N GLY A 68 -22.82 -22.52 -19.62
CA GLY A 68 -22.21 -23.39 -20.61
C GLY A 68 -22.11 -24.84 -20.13
N ALA A 69 -23.06 -25.67 -20.54
CA ALA A 69 -23.34 -27.01 -20.06
C ALA A 69 -22.18 -28.05 -20.11
N SER A 70 -22.17 -28.92 -19.09
CA SER A 70 -21.83 -30.37 -19.09
C SER A 70 -20.58 -30.88 -19.81
N ASN A 71 -19.62 -31.48 -19.08
CA ASN A 71 -19.36 -32.94 -19.00
C ASN A 71 -18.09 -33.23 -18.13
N PRO A 72 -17.96 -34.37 -17.43
CA PRO A 72 -16.86 -34.63 -16.50
C PRO A 72 -15.71 -35.44 -17.11
N GLN A 73 -14.59 -35.43 -16.37
CA GLN A 73 -13.54 -36.46 -16.34
C GLN A 73 -12.46 -36.39 -17.44
N SER A 74 -11.25 -36.03 -17.01
CA SER A 74 -10.01 -36.61 -17.55
C SER A 74 -8.91 -36.49 -16.51
N GLU A 75 -8.65 -37.63 -15.91
CA GLU A 75 -7.53 -37.93 -15.03
C GLU A 75 -6.29 -38.24 -15.86
N SER A 76 -5.17 -37.60 -15.56
CA SER A 76 -3.84 -38.06 -15.97
C SER A 76 -2.75 -37.41 -15.13
N SER A 77 -1.72 -38.20 -14.91
CA SER A 77 -0.78 -38.26 -13.82
C SER A 77 0.49 -37.41 -13.96
N ALA A 78 1.02 -37.03 -12.80
CA ALA A 78 2.43 -36.97 -12.39
C ALA A 78 3.44 -36.12 -13.19
N SER A 79 4.08 -35.17 -12.50
CA SER A 79 5.47 -35.39 -12.04
C SER A 79 6.02 -34.25 -11.18
N LEU A 80 6.90 -34.65 -10.28
CA LEU A 80 7.70 -33.85 -9.34
C LEU A 80 8.47 -32.71 -10.03
N GLY A 81 8.45 -31.54 -9.38
CA GLY A 81 9.39 -30.45 -9.62
C GLY A 81 9.79 -29.84 -8.27
N SER A 82 11.07 -29.97 -7.95
CA SER A 82 11.68 -29.81 -6.62
C SER A 82 11.76 -28.36 -6.12
N LEU A 83 11.76 -28.27 -4.79
CA LEU A 83 12.01 -27.12 -3.92
C LEU A 83 13.28 -26.32 -4.27
N LYS A 84 13.17 -24.98 -4.25
CA LYS A 84 14.22 -24.01 -3.83
C LYS A 84 13.53 -22.65 -3.66
N GLY A 85 13.29 -22.12 -2.45
CA GLY A 85 14.29 -21.50 -1.56
C GLY A 85 14.79 -20.21 -2.24
N GLY A 86 14.43 -18.98 -1.88
CA GLY A 86 14.07 -18.41 -0.59
C GLY A 86 15.22 -17.53 -0.12
N GLU A 87 15.31 -16.28 -0.61
CA GLU A 87 16.10 -15.21 0.01
C GLU A 87 15.64 -13.84 -0.53
N VAL A 88 15.16 -12.95 0.33
CA VAL A 88 15.05 -11.51 0.05
C VAL A 88 15.63 -10.79 1.25
N ALA A 89 16.77 -10.14 1.04
CA ALA A 89 17.51 -9.42 2.06
C ALA A 89 16.80 -8.12 2.43
N THR A 90 16.64 -7.92 3.74
CA THR A 90 16.17 -6.69 4.39
C THR A 90 17.14 -5.54 4.10
N GLY A 91 16.69 -4.52 3.38
CA GLY A 91 17.37 -3.23 3.30
C GLY A 91 16.81 -2.30 4.37
N ASN A 92 17.53 -2.15 5.49
CA ASN A 92 17.30 -1.07 6.44
C ASN A 92 17.87 0.23 5.87
N PHE A 93 17.04 1.24 5.67
CA PHE A 93 17.38 2.66 5.82
C PHE A 93 16.19 3.42 6.40
#